data_AF-A0AAD0B0H9-F1
#
_entry.id   AF-A0AAD0B0H9-F1
#
_cell.length_a   1.000
_cell.length_b   1.000
_cell.length_c   1.000
_cell.angle_alpha   90.00
_cell.angle_beta   90.00
_cell.angle_gamma   90.00
#
_symmetry.space_group_name_H-M   'P 1'
#
loop_
_entity.id
_entity.type
_entity.pdbx_description
1 polymer ?
#
loop_
_entity_poly.entity_id
_entity_poly.type
_entity_poly.pdbx_seq_one_letter_code
_entity_poly.pdbx_strand_id
1 'polypeptide(L)'
;MPSRSSRHTIARQWELLKLLPGRHPGMSCTQLQAALSSAGHATTKRTVERDLVELAGLFPLQRNSACMPYSWHWQPGSKLRDGATTTPGEAPVHVELHAWVDESLYHHLEMHPLGTGMRLTVLPNGGAILVTTVADDRALMGWLLSQAGAIRVQGPQSVRLALLEHLRQSLALHDTGA
;
A
#
# COMPACT_ATOMS: atom_id res chain seq x y z
N MET A 1 -22.33 30.64 9.25
CA MET A 1 -22.51 29.21 9.56
C MET A 1 -22.55 28.42 8.26
N PRO A 2 -21.71 27.40 8.03
CA PRO A 2 -21.86 26.55 6.84
C PRO A 2 -23.19 25.80 6.92
N SER A 3 -23.93 25.80 5.82
CA SER A 3 -25.26 25.20 5.74
C SER A 3 -25.18 23.68 5.96
N ARG A 4 -26.28 23.06 6.43
CA ARG A 4 -26.39 21.61 6.62
C ARG A 4 -26.02 20.82 5.35
N SER A 5 -26.25 21.41 4.18
CA SER A 5 -25.86 20.87 2.87
C SER A 5 -24.34 20.80 2.69
N SER A 6 -23.60 21.85 3.05
CA SER A 6 -22.12 21.86 2.96
C SER A 6 -21.47 20.79 3.82
N ARG A 7 -21.97 20.57 5.06
CA ARG A 7 -21.48 19.49 5.93
C ARG A 7 -21.76 18.11 5.36
N HIS A 8 -22.91 17.92 4.72
CA HIS A 8 -23.28 16.67 4.08
C HIS A 8 -22.40 16.36 2.85
N THR A 9 -22.08 17.38 2.04
CA THR A 9 -21.17 17.25 0.90
C THR A 9 -19.76 16.87 1.33
N ILE A 10 -19.22 17.55 2.35
CA ILE A 10 -17.88 17.23 2.89
C ILE A 10 -17.87 15.80 3.44
N ALA A 11 -18.82 15.45 4.31
CA ALA A 11 -18.88 14.10 4.90
C ALA A 11 -18.91 13.01 3.81
N ARG A 12 -19.72 13.21 2.77
CA ARG A 12 -19.79 12.30 1.63
C ARG A 12 -18.47 12.21 0.86
N GLN A 13 -17.85 13.35 0.54
CA GLN A 13 -16.57 13.37 -0.19
C GLN A 13 -15.47 12.65 0.60
N TRP A 14 -15.42 12.85 1.92
CA TRP A 14 -14.51 12.12 2.80
C TRP A 14 -14.78 10.62 2.80
N GLU A 15 -16.04 10.20 2.87
CA GLU A 15 -16.38 8.78 2.82
C GLU A 15 -16.02 8.16 1.47
N LEU A 16 -16.21 8.90 0.38
CA LEU A 16 -15.82 8.50 -0.97
C LEU A 16 -14.30 8.26 -1.08
N LEU A 17 -13.48 9.12 -0.46
CA LEU A 17 -12.03 8.94 -0.41
C LEU A 17 -11.61 7.65 0.32
N LYS A 18 -12.29 7.30 1.42
CA LYS A 18 -12.02 6.06 2.18
C LYS A 18 -12.36 4.80 1.39
N LEU A 19 -13.40 4.86 0.56
CA LEU A 19 -13.88 3.72 -0.24
C LEU A 19 -12.96 3.41 -1.44
N LEU A 20 -12.21 4.40 -1.94
CA LEU A 20 -11.37 4.21 -3.11
C LEU A 20 -10.19 3.26 -2.85
N PRO A 21 -9.96 2.23 -3.70
CA PRO A 21 -8.89 1.27 -3.50
C PRO A 21 -7.52 1.85 -3.90
N GLY A 22 -6.47 1.34 -3.25
CA GLY A 22 -5.07 1.72 -3.50
C GLY A 22 -4.41 1.06 -4.72
N ARG A 23 -5.12 0.17 -5.42
CA ARG A 23 -4.61 -0.62 -6.56
C ARG A 23 -5.72 -0.88 -7.59
N HIS A 24 -5.32 -1.19 -8.82
CA HIS A 24 -6.21 -1.75 -9.85
C HIS A 24 -6.91 -3.03 -9.37
N PRO A 25 -8.14 -3.32 -9.84
CA PRO A 25 -8.84 -2.65 -10.94
C PRO A 25 -9.60 -1.37 -10.59
N GLY A 26 -9.63 -0.91 -9.33
CA GLY A 26 -10.41 0.28 -8.94
C GLY A 26 -11.88 -0.02 -8.59
N MET A 27 -12.64 1.01 -8.18
CA MET A 27 -14.10 0.91 -7.99
C MET A 27 -14.85 1.77 -9.00
N SER A 28 -15.91 1.22 -9.60
CA SER A 28 -16.79 1.98 -10.50
C SER A 28 -17.66 2.97 -9.74
N CYS A 29 -18.13 4.02 -10.41
CA CYS A 29 -19.05 4.99 -9.81
C CYS A 29 -20.35 4.35 -9.29
N THR A 30 -20.82 3.28 -9.93
CA THR A 30 -22.00 2.52 -9.49
C THR A 30 -21.72 1.79 -8.17
N GLN A 31 -20.55 1.16 -8.03
CA GLN A 31 -20.14 0.50 -6.79
C GLN A 31 -19.94 1.52 -5.66
N LEU A 32 -19.32 2.67 -5.96
CA LEU A 32 -19.11 3.74 -4.98
C LEU A 32 -20.45 4.36 -4.53
N GLN A 33 -21.42 4.53 -5.44
CA GLN A 33 -22.76 4.99 -5.09
C GLN A 33 -23.48 4.00 -4.16
N ALA A 34 -23.41 2.70 -4.45
CA ALA A 34 -23.99 1.67 -3.60
C ALA A 34 -23.35 1.67 -2.21
N ALA A 35 -22.01 1.74 -2.14
CA ALA A 35 -21.27 1.79 -0.88
C ALA A 35 -21.59 3.06 -0.07
N LEU A 36 -21.67 4.23 -0.70
CA LEU A 36 -22.08 5.47 -0.04
C LEU A 36 -23.51 5.39 0.50
N SER A 37 -24.42 4.75 -0.24
CA SER A 37 -25.80 4.55 0.21
C SER A 37 -25.86 3.65 1.45
N SER A 38 -25.08 2.56 1.47
CA SER A 38 -24.92 1.70 2.64
C SER A 38 -24.28 2.42 3.84
N ALA A 39 -23.42 3.41 3.59
CA ALA A 39 -22.83 4.27 4.62
C ALA A 39 -23.74 5.43 5.09
N GLY A 40 -24.99 5.49 4.61
CA GLY A 40 -25.96 6.52 4.99
C GLY A 40 -25.87 7.83 4.19
N HIS A 41 -25.07 7.86 3.12
CA HIS A 41 -24.90 8.99 2.22
C HIS A 41 -25.64 8.73 0.89
N ALA A 42 -26.97 8.75 0.94
CA ALA A 42 -27.81 8.50 -0.23
C ALA A 42 -27.56 9.54 -1.34
N THR A 43 -27.02 9.10 -2.48
CA THR A 43 -26.67 9.96 -3.62
C THR A 43 -26.90 9.30 -4.97
N THR A 44 -26.76 10.09 -6.04
CA THR A 44 -26.85 9.60 -7.42
C THR A 44 -25.47 9.34 -8.00
N LYS A 45 -25.39 8.45 -9.01
CA LYS A 45 -24.16 8.21 -9.77
C LYS A 45 -23.55 9.51 -10.34
N ARG A 46 -24.38 10.43 -10.86
CA ARG A 46 -23.93 11.74 -11.37
C ARG A 46 -23.25 12.59 -10.29
N THR A 47 -23.74 12.50 -9.06
CA THR A 47 -23.14 13.18 -7.91
C THR A 47 -21.78 12.58 -7.55
N VAL A 48 -21.68 11.25 -7.53
CA VAL A 48 -20.41 10.53 -7.29
C VAL A 48 -19.38 10.87 -8.37
N GLU A 49 -19.77 10.88 -9.64
CA GLU A 49 -18.90 11.25 -10.76
C GLU A 49 -18.37 12.69 -10.63
N ARG A 50 -19.25 13.64 -10.32
CA ARG A 50 -18.86 15.04 -10.12
C ARG A 50 -17.90 15.19 -8.94
N ASP A 51 -18.22 14.56 -7.81
CA ASP A 51 -17.38 14.62 -6.61
C ASP A 51 -16.00 13.99 -6.87
N LEU A 52 -15.92 12.89 -7.62
CA LEU A 52 -14.65 12.27 -8.04
C LEU A 52 -13.82 13.17 -8.94
N VAL A 53 -14.44 13.87 -9.88
CA VAL A 53 -13.76 14.84 -10.75
C VAL A 53 -13.23 16.02 -9.93
N GLU A 54 -14.02 16.56 -8.99
CA GLU A 54 -13.59 17.62 -8.08
C GLU A 54 -12.43 17.15 -7.18
N LEU A 55 -12.53 15.94 -6.62
CA LEU A 55 -11.49 15.36 -5.76
C LEU A 55 -10.22 15.04 -6.54
N ALA A 56 -10.30 14.61 -7.79
CA ALA A 56 -9.13 14.35 -8.63
C ALA A 56 -8.33 15.63 -8.96
N GLY A 57 -8.91 16.82 -8.82
CA GLY A 57 -8.19 18.08 -8.90
C GLY A 57 -7.33 18.39 -7.66
N LEU A 58 -7.61 17.74 -6.53
CA LEU A 58 -6.94 17.98 -5.24
C LEU A 58 -6.11 16.79 -4.76
N PHE A 59 -6.48 15.58 -5.18
CA PHE A 59 -5.91 14.31 -4.75
C PHE A 59 -5.42 13.51 -5.95
N PRO A 60 -4.38 12.68 -5.81
CA PRO A 60 -3.83 11.84 -6.88
C PRO A 60 -4.74 10.64 -7.18
N LEU A 61 -5.96 10.91 -7.63
CA LEU A 61 -6.94 9.93 -8.08
C LEU A 61 -6.81 9.72 -9.59
N GLN A 62 -6.97 8.48 -10.04
CA GLN A 62 -6.98 8.12 -11.44
C GLN A 62 -8.28 7.45 -11.82
N ARG A 63 -8.77 7.82 -13.01
CA ARG A 63 -9.83 7.12 -13.70
C ARG A 63 -9.21 6.09 -14.64
N ASN A 64 -9.42 4.83 -14.35
CA ASN A 64 -9.11 3.75 -15.24
C ASN A 64 -10.22 3.62 -16.30
N SER A 65 -9.87 3.97 -17.54
CA SER A 65 -10.75 3.83 -18.71
C SER A 65 -10.42 2.62 -19.58
N ALA A 66 -9.57 1.71 -19.11
CA ALA A 66 -9.13 0.53 -19.88
C ALA A 66 -10.26 -0.48 -20.14
N CYS A 67 -11.27 -0.53 -19.26
CA CYS A 67 -12.47 -1.33 -19.45
C CYS A 67 -13.70 -0.59 -18.91
N MET A 68 -14.86 -0.85 -19.51
CA MET A 68 -16.14 -0.44 -18.94
C MET A 68 -16.61 -1.50 -17.93
N PRO A 69 -17.19 -1.09 -16.79
CA PRO A 69 -17.42 0.29 -16.36
C PRO A 69 -16.13 0.97 -15.87
N TYR A 70 -15.95 2.23 -16.24
CA TYR A 70 -14.79 3.02 -15.80
C TYR A 70 -14.70 3.03 -14.27
N SER A 71 -13.49 2.78 -13.78
CA SER A 71 -13.22 2.67 -12.35
C SER A 71 -12.28 3.77 -11.88
N TRP A 72 -12.36 4.06 -10.59
CA TRP A 72 -11.55 5.06 -9.92
C TRP A 72 -10.70 4.38 -8.86
N HIS A 73 -9.46 4.82 -8.74
CA HIS A 73 -8.53 4.33 -7.72
C HIS A 73 -7.52 5.42 -7.37
N TRP A 74 -6.85 5.24 -6.23
CA TRP A 74 -5.68 6.03 -5.91
C TRP A 74 -4.52 5.67 -6.84
N GLN A 75 -3.67 6.64 -7.16
CA GLN A 75 -2.41 6.35 -7.84
C GLN A 75 -1.57 5.36 -7.02
N PRO A 76 -0.94 4.35 -7.63
CA PRO A 76 -0.10 3.38 -6.92
C PRO A 76 1.09 4.06 -6.22
N GLY A 77 1.09 4.05 -4.89
CA GLY A 77 2.08 4.76 -4.05
C GLY A 77 1.52 6.01 -3.38
N SER A 78 0.33 6.45 -3.78
CA SER A 78 -0.38 7.61 -3.24
C SER A 78 -1.58 7.16 -2.44
N LYS A 79 -1.39 6.32 -1.41
CA LYS A 79 -2.42 6.25 -0.37
C LYS A 79 -2.50 7.63 0.27
N LEU A 80 -3.70 8.12 0.54
CA LEU A 80 -3.93 9.13 1.57
C LEU A 80 -3.41 8.53 2.89
N ARG A 81 -2.11 8.62 3.10
CA ARG A 81 -1.43 8.30 4.35
C ARG A 81 -1.87 9.38 5.33
N ASP A 82 -2.30 8.96 6.50
CA ASP A 82 -2.61 9.87 7.61
C ASP A 82 -1.46 10.89 7.74
N GLY A 83 -1.77 12.16 7.44
CA GLY A 83 -0.94 13.35 7.61
C GLY A 83 0.58 13.16 7.54
N ALA A 84 1.14 12.91 6.36
CA ALA A 84 2.55 13.21 6.10
C ALA A 84 2.71 13.73 4.67
N THR A 85 2.83 15.05 4.55
CA THR A 85 3.20 15.76 3.34
C THR A 85 4.62 15.35 2.94
N THR A 86 4.79 14.49 1.93
CA THR A 86 6.13 14.26 1.37
C THR A 86 6.34 15.25 0.22
N THR A 87 7.11 16.29 0.51
CA THR A 87 7.69 17.22 -0.45
C THR A 87 8.49 16.42 -1.49
N PRO A 88 8.41 16.69 -2.80
CA PRO A 88 9.27 16.03 -3.79
C PRO A 88 10.72 16.44 -3.51
N GLY A 89 11.56 15.50 -3.06
CA GLY A 89 12.97 15.75 -2.75
C GLY A 89 13.48 15.16 -1.43
N GLU A 90 12.62 14.54 -0.62
CA GLU A 90 13.06 13.88 0.61
C GLU A 90 13.77 12.57 0.27
N ALA A 91 15.04 12.46 0.69
CA ALA A 91 15.84 11.25 0.53
C ALA A 91 15.07 10.03 1.07
N PRO A 92 15.22 8.83 0.46
CA PRO A 92 14.52 7.65 0.92
C PRO A 92 14.73 7.47 2.42
N VAL A 93 13.63 7.30 3.15
CA VAL A 93 13.68 7.04 4.59
C VAL A 93 14.42 5.72 4.76
N HIS A 94 15.60 5.77 5.37
CA HIS A 94 16.37 4.58 5.65
C HIS A 94 15.88 3.97 6.96
N VAL A 95 15.69 2.65 6.95
CA VAL A 95 15.27 1.86 8.09
C VAL A 95 16.31 0.79 8.38
N GLU A 96 16.45 0.46 9.65
CA GLU A 96 17.27 -0.67 10.10
C GLU A 96 16.44 -1.95 10.00
N LEU A 97 16.72 -2.77 9.00
CA LEU A 97 16.08 -4.05 8.78
C LEU A 97 16.72 -5.10 9.70
N HIS A 98 15.91 -5.71 10.54
CA HIS A 98 16.24 -6.85 11.38
C HIS A 98 15.49 -8.06 10.86
N ALA A 99 16.20 -9.07 10.39
CA ALA A 99 15.58 -10.27 9.85
C ALA A 99 16.41 -11.52 10.16
N TRP A 100 15.74 -12.64 10.36
CA TRP A 100 16.39 -13.94 10.27
C TRP A 100 16.45 -14.38 8.81
N VAL A 101 17.57 -14.94 8.38
CA VAL A 101 17.79 -15.50 7.05
C VAL A 101 18.24 -16.95 7.18
N ASP A 102 17.88 -17.78 6.20
CA ASP A 102 18.41 -19.14 6.12
C ASP A 102 19.88 -19.17 5.67
N GLU A 103 20.47 -20.37 5.62
CA GLU A 103 21.86 -20.58 5.22
C GLU A 103 22.14 -20.19 3.76
N SER A 104 21.19 -20.44 2.85
CA SER A 104 21.35 -20.12 1.44
C SER A 104 21.39 -18.62 1.20
N LEU A 105 20.49 -17.89 1.87
CA LEU A 105 20.39 -16.44 1.78
C LEU A 105 21.55 -15.78 2.51
N TYR A 106 22.05 -16.37 3.60
CA TYR A 106 23.29 -15.93 4.25
C TYR A 106 24.47 -15.91 3.25
N HIS A 107 24.72 -17.03 2.56
CA HIS A 107 25.84 -17.14 1.62
C HIS A 107 25.68 -16.18 0.44
N HIS A 108 24.45 -15.99 -0.03
CA HIS A 108 24.16 -15.02 -1.08
C HIS A 108 24.44 -13.58 -0.63
N LEU A 109 24.06 -13.24 0.60
CA LEU A 109 24.24 -11.91 1.18
C LEU A 109 25.71 -11.59 1.49
N GLU A 110 26.53 -12.59 1.83
CA GLU A 110 27.99 -12.42 1.95
C GLU A 110 28.61 -11.94 0.63
N MET A 111 28.12 -12.44 -0.50
CA MET A 111 28.61 -12.07 -1.82
C MET A 111 27.97 -10.79 -2.36
N HIS A 112 26.72 -10.51 -1.97
CA HIS A 112 25.92 -9.40 -2.46
C HIS A 112 25.25 -8.66 -1.30
N PRO A 113 25.93 -7.67 -0.69
CA PRO A 113 25.38 -6.94 0.43
C PRO A 113 24.15 -6.13 0.01
N LEU A 114 23.10 -6.20 0.82
CA LEU A 114 21.80 -5.57 0.54
C LEU A 114 21.79 -4.06 0.82
N GLY A 115 22.57 -3.62 1.80
CA GLY A 115 22.53 -2.25 2.30
C GLY A 115 23.78 -1.86 3.07
N THR A 116 23.77 -0.63 3.58
CA THR A 116 24.91 -0.07 4.30
C THR A 116 24.98 -0.66 5.71
N GLY A 117 26.19 -0.88 6.22
CA GLY A 117 26.39 -1.36 7.59
C GLY A 117 25.85 -2.76 7.84
N MET A 118 25.75 -3.59 6.78
CA MET A 118 25.22 -4.94 6.87
C MET A 118 26.05 -5.81 7.82
N ARG A 119 25.36 -6.46 8.76
CA ARG A 119 25.92 -7.41 9.73
C ARG A 119 25.11 -8.70 9.66
N LEU A 120 25.82 -9.81 9.54
CA LEU A 120 25.26 -11.16 9.63
C LEU A 120 25.81 -11.84 10.87
N THR A 121 24.93 -12.34 11.73
CA THR A 121 25.31 -13.09 12.94
C THR A 121 24.74 -14.50 12.84
N VAL A 122 25.60 -15.49 12.66
CA VAL A 122 25.20 -16.91 12.57
C VAL A 122 24.63 -17.37 13.90
N LEU A 123 23.52 -18.09 13.85
CA LEU A 123 22.86 -18.62 15.04
C LEU A 123 23.16 -20.12 15.24
N PRO A 124 23.24 -20.61 16.50
CA PRO A 124 23.51 -22.02 16.79
C PRO A 124 22.43 -22.99 16.32
N ASN A 125 21.21 -22.50 16.09
CA ASN A 125 20.03 -23.29 15.70
C ASN A 125 19.76 -23.29 14.18
N GLY A 126 20.71 -22.81 13.38
CA GLY A 126 20.59 -22.70 11.92
C GLY A 126 20.14 -21.31 11.45
N GLY A 127 20.71 -20.87 10.33
CA GLY A 127 20.49 -19.53 9.76
C GLY A 127 21.29 -18.43 10.46
N ALA A 128 20.97 -17.18 10.12
CA ALA A 128 21.66 -16.00 10.63
C ALA A 128 20.70 -14.83 10.88
N ILE A 129 21.07 -13.93 11.78
CA ILE A 129 20.42 -12.62 11.92
C ILE A 129 21.11 -11.62 11.01
N LEU A 130 20.35 -11.04 10.10
CA LEU A 130 20.67 -9.91 9.27
C LEU A 130 20.24 -8.61 9.96
N VAL A 131 21.20 -7.70 10.14
CA VAL A 131 20.95 -6.30 10.50
C VAL A 131 21.57 -5.42 9.42
N THR A 132 20.77 -4.59 8.75
CA THR A 132 21.29 -3.68 7.70
C THR A 132 20.43 -2.43 7.57
N THR A 133 21.06 -1.32 7.19
CA THR A 133 20.35 -0.07 6.89
C THR A 133 20.02 -0.02 5.40
N VAL A 134 18.73 0.03 5.10
CA VAL A 134 18.18 0.00 3.73
C VAL A 134 17.10 1.06 3.55
N ALA A 135 16.88 1.51 2.32
CA ALA A 135 15.77 2.39 1.99
C ALA A 135 14.43 1.65 2.17
N ASP A 136 13.47 2.26 2.88
CA ASP A 136 12.08 1.77 2.96
C ASP A 136 11.32 2.15 1.69
N ASP A 137 11.62 1.44 0.61
CA ASP A 137 11.09 1.70 -0.72
C ASP A 137 10.53 0.45 -1.41
N ARG A 138 10.12 0.64 -2.67
CA ARG A 138 9.58 -0.44 -3.49
C ARG A 138 10.62 -1.51 -3.83
N ALA A 139 11.90 -1.15 -3.95
CA ALA A 139 12.96 -2.09 -4.25
C ALA A 139 13.19 -3.04 -3.08
N LEU A 140 13.21 -2.52 -1.84
CA LEU A 140 13.26 -3.34 -0.64
C LEU A 140 12.08 -4.33 -0.58
N MET A 141 10.85 -3.85 -0.79
CA MET A 141 9.67 -4.72 -0.74
C MET A 141 9.70 -5.80 -1.83
N GLY A 142 10.13 -5.47 -3.05
CA GLY A 142 10.29 -6.44 -4.13
C GLY A 142 11.35 -7.50 -3.83
N TRP A 143 12.48 -7.08 -3.24
CA TRP A 143 13.52 -8.01 -2.80
C TRP A 143 12.99 -8.95 -1.71
N LEU A 144 12.34 -8.42 -0.67
CA LEU A 144 11.76 -9.21 0.42
C LEU A 144 10.76 -10.26 -0.08
N LEU A 145 9.93 -9.89 -1.05
CA LEU A 145 8.96 -10.81 -1.66
C LEU A 145 9.65 -11.93 -2.45
N SER A 146 10.74 -11.62 -3.16
CA SER A 146 11.51 -12.65 -3.88
C SER A 146 12.18 -13.65 -2.94
N GLN A 147 12.46 -13.24 -1.70
CA GLN A 147 13.09 -14.07 -0.66
C GLN A 147 12.09 -14.59 0.39
N ALA A 148 10.78 -14.46 0.17
CA ALA A 148 9.75 -14.68 1.21
C ALA A 148 9.79 -16.08 1.88
N GLY A 149 10.37 -17.09 1.21
CA GLY A 149 10.58 -18.43 1.78
C GLY A 149 11.87 -18.60 2.61
N ALA A 150 12.86 -17.72 2.42
CA ALA A 150 14.21 -17.79 2.99
C ALA A 150 14.50 -16.70 4.03
N ILE A 151 13.56 -15.76 4.22
CA ILE A 151 13.70 -14.63 5.16
C ILE A 151 12.52 -14.52 6.12
N ARG A 152 12.79 -14.12 7.35
CA ARG A 152 11.80 -13.76 8.36
C ARG A 152 12.11 -12.38 8.93
N VAL A 153 11.39 -11.37 8.46
CA VAL A 153 11.50 -9.99 8.95
C VAL A 153 11.02 -9.90 10.40
N GLN A 154 11.89 -9.47 11.31
CA GLN A 154 11.59 -9.23 12.72
C GLN A 154 11.28 -7.75 12.99
N GLY A 155 11.97 -6.83 12.30
CA GLY A 155 11.75 -5.40 12.39
C GLY A 155 12.29 -4.64 11.18
N PRO A 156 11.81 -3.41 10.89
CA PRO A 156 10.77 -2.70 11.64
C PRO A 156 9.36 -3.28 11.39
N GLN A 157 8.45 -3.06 12.34
CA GLN A 157 7.09 -3.64 12.30
C GLN A 157 6.30 -3.18 11.06
N SER A 158 6.54 -1.95 10.57
CA SER A 158 5.94 -1.41 9.35
C SER A 158 6.24 -2.28 8.12
N VAL A 159 7.51 -2.59 7.89
CA VAL A 159 7.98 -3.41 6.77
C VAL A 159 7.44 -4.84 6.89
N ARG A 160 7.47 -5.41 8.10
CA ARG A 160 6.91 -6.74 8.36
C ARG A 160 5.42 -6.81 8.05
N LEU A 161 4.63 -5.85 8.53
CA LEU A 161 3.19 -5.80 8.28
C LEU A 161 2.88 -5.63 6.79
N ALA A 162 3.63 -4.77 6.10
CA ALA A 162 3.48 -4.57 4.65
C ALA A 162 3.79 -5.85 3.85
N LEU A 163 4.86 -6.59 4.22
CA LEU A 163 5.20 -7.87 3.62
C LEU A 163 4.08 -8.91 3.81
N LEU A 164 3.59 -9.06 5.05
CA LEU A 164 2.51 -10.00 5.36
C LEU A 164 1.21 -9.68 4.62
N GLU A 165 0.86 -8.40 4.54
CA GLU A 165 -0.31 -7.95 3.79
C GLU A 165 -0.20 -8.30 2.30
N HIS A 166 0.98 -8.08 1.70
CA HIS A 166 1.21 -8.42 0.30
C HIS A 166 1.10 -9.93 0.04
N LEU A 167 1.68 -10.75 0.91
CA LEU A 167 1.61 -12.21 0.81
C LEU A 167 0.16 -12.72 0.94
N ARG A 168 -0.62 -12.17 1.89
CA ARG A 168 -2.04 -12.52 2.04
C ARG A 168 -2.86 -12.15 0.81
N GLN A 169 -2.65 -10.96 0.25
CA GLN A 169 -3.32 -10.54 -0.98
C GLN A 169 -2.97 -11.47 -2.14
N SER A 170 -1.69 -11.86 -2.28
CA SER A 170 -1.26 -12.81 -3.30
C SER A 170 -1.95 -14.17 -3.12
N LEU A 171 -1.97 -14.70 -1.90
CA LEU A 171 -2.61 -15.98 -1.60
C LEU A 171 -4.11 -15.94 -1.89
N ALA A 172 -4.81 -14.88 -1.46
CA ALA A 172 -6.25 -14.71 -1.69
C ALA A 172 -6.62 -14.72 -3.18
N LEU A 173 -5.77 -14.18 -4.05
CA LEU A 173 -5.99 -14.21 -5.51
C LEU A 173 -5.94 -15.64 -6.09
N HIS A 174 -5.13 -16.52 -5.49
CA HIS A 174 -4.97 -17.91 -5.92
C HIS A 174 -6.01 -18.84 -5.29
N ASP A 175 -6.47 -18.55 -4.07
CA ASP A 175 -7.50 -19.35 -3.40
C ASP A 175 -8.89 -19.19 -4.05
N THR A 176 -9.18 -18.07 -4.72
CA THR A 176 -10.46 -17.84 -5.42
C THR A 176 -10.64 -18.64 -6.73
N GLY A 177 -9.77 -19.61 -7.01
CA GLY A 177 -9.85 -20.51 -8.15
C GLY A 177 -9.98 -21.98 -7.75
N ALA A 178 -11.10 -22.36 -7.13
CA ALA A 178 -11.56 -23.76 -6.99
C ALA A 178 -13.09 -23.81 -6.93
#